data_AF-A0A2H6FJ06-F1
#
_entry.id   AF-A0A2H6FJ06-F1
#
_cell.length_a   1.000
_cell.length_b   1.000
_cell.length_c   1.000
_cell.angle_alpha   90.00
_cell.angle_beta   90.00
_cell.angle_gamma   90.00
#
_symmetry.space_group_name_H-M   'P 1'
#
loop_
_entity.id
_entity.type
_entity.pdbx_description
1 polymer ?
#
loop_
_entity_poly.entity_id
_entity_poly.type
_entity_poly.pdbx_seq_one_letter_code
_entity_poly.pdbx_strand_id
1 'polypeptide(L)' 'MIVVGDGSFIPTYFHDLSIKIGEWHVTAPVGFSERLGVGFNLLGRKGIFDQFQVCFNDHTRKVTFQKI' A
#
# COMPACT_ATOMS: atom_id res chain seq x y z
N MET A 1 -6.53 -6.64 -12.11
CA MET A 1 -5.50 -7.66 -11.80
C MET A 1 -4.20 -6.95 -11.47
N ILE A 2 -3.37 -7.54 -10.60
CA ILE A 2 -2.00 -7.05 -10.32
C ILE A 2 -0.98 -8.14 -10.66
N VAL A 3 0.19 -7.73 -11.12
CA VAL A 3 1.35 -8.62 -11.30
C VAL A 3 2.15 -8.62 -10.00
N VAL A 4 2.47 -9.80 -9.49
CA VAL A 4 3.31 -9.96 -8.29
C VAL A 4 4.76 -10.34 -8.68
N GLY A 5 5.66 -10.43 -7.69
CA GLY A 5 7.11 -10.56 -7.92
C GLY A 5 7.55 -11.79 -8.71
N ASP A 6 6.71 -12.82 -8.81
CA ASP A 6 6.96 -14.03 -9.60
C ASP A 6 6.38 -13.96 -11.04
N GLY A 7 5.82 -12.81 -11.44
CA GLY A 7 5.20 -12.60 -12.75
C GLY A 7 3.77 -13.14 -12.87
N SER A 8 3.24 -13.80 -11.84
CA SER A 8 1.86 -14.26 -11.82
C SER A 8 0.86 -13.11 -11.61
N PHE A 9 -0.40 -13.38 -11.90
CA PHE A 9 -1.49 -12.41 -11.78
C PHE A 9 -2.42 -12.76 -10.63
N ILE A 10 -2.72 -11.74 -9.81
CA ILE A 10 -3.73 -11.82 -8.78
C ILE A 10 -4.98 -11.06 -9.26
N PRO A 11 -6.15 -11.72 -9.36
CA PRO A 11 -7.43 -11.04 -9.51
C PRO A 11 -7.65 -10.13 -8.31
N THR A 12 -7.87 -8.85 -8.58
CA THR A 12 -7.97 -7.82 -7.54
C THR A 12 -9.07 -6.86 -7.90
N TYR A 13 -10.01 -6.65 -6.97
CA TYR A 13 -11.00 -5.58 -7.03
C TYR A 13 -10.41 -4.32 -6.43
N PHE A 14 -10.57 -3.17 -7.09
CA PHE A 14 -10.06 -1.90 -6.61
C PHE A 14 -11.19 -0.98 -6.19
N HIS A 15 -11.01 -0.33 -5.04
CA HIS A 15 -11.90 0.71 -4.56
C HIS A 15 -11.09 1.83 -3.90
N ASP A 16 -11.46 3.08 -4.17
CA ASP A 16 -10.84 4.23 -3.51
C ASP A 16 -11.38 4.34 -2.09
N LEU A 17 -10.49 4.25 -1.11
CA LEU A 17 -10.84 4.31 0.30
C LEU A 17 -10.15 5.48 0.99
N SER A 18 -10.84 6.06 1.97
CA SER A 18 -10.22 6.97 2.92
C SER A 18 -9.44 6.17 3.94
N ILE A 19 -8.12 6.38 3.98
CA ILE A 19 -7.16 5.69 4.83
C ILE A 19 -6.55 6.72 5.76
N LYS A 20 -6.41 6.35 7.05
CA LYS A 20 -5.74 7.17 8.04
C LYS A 20 -4.29 6.70 8.23
N ILE A 21 -3.32 7.58 7.96
CA ILE A 21 -1.89 7.36 8.23
C ILE A 21 -1.41 8.42 9.22
N GLY A 22 -1.17 8.01 10.46
CA GLY A 22 -0.89 8.94 11.55
C GLY A 22 -2.09 9.87 11.78
N GLU A 23 -1.88 11.17 11.60
CA GLU A 23 -2.92 12.21 11.68
C GLU A 23 -3.62 12.51 10.35
N TRP A 24 -3.06 12.03 9.23
CA TRP A 24 -3.53 12.37 7.89
C TRP A 24 -4.59 11.39 7.41
N HIS A 25 -5.66 11.93 6.82
CA HIS A 25 -6.61 11.16 6.03
C HIS A 25 -6.30 11.35 4.55
N VAL A 26 -6.12 10.25 3.82
CA VAL A 26 -5.86 10.26 2.38
C VAL A 26 -6.79 9.31 1.67
N THR A 27 -7.23 9.70 0.48
CA THR A 27 -7.93 8.78 -0.42
C THR A 27 -6.92 8.09 -1.31
N ALA A 28 -6.93 6.76 -1.34
CA ALA A 28 -6.07 5.97 -2.20
C ALA A 28 -6.76 4.68 -2.68
N PRO A 29 -6.37 4.15 -3.86
CA PRO A 29 -6.90 2.89 -4.36
C PRO A 29 -6.42 1.72 -3.51
N VAL A 30 -7.35 0.96 -2.94
CA VAL A 30 -7.09 -0.26 -2.19
C VAL A 30 -7.52 -1.46 -3.02
N GLY A 31 -6.62 -2.43 -3.16
CA GLY A 31 -6.87 -3.69 -3.85
C GLY A 31 -7.32 -4.78 -2.88
N PHE A 32 -8.46 -5.41 -3.17
CA PHE A 32 -9.00 -6.56 -2.44
C PHE A 32 -8.83 -7.82 -3.27
N SER A 33 -8.27 -8.87 -2.67
CA SER A 33 -8.15 -10.18 -3.29
C SER A 33 -8.16 -11.30 -2.27
N GLU A 34 -9.01 -12.30 -2.49
CA GLU A 34 -9.01 -13.54 -1.72
C GLU A 34 -7.77 -14.40 -2.02
N ARG A 35 -7.08 -14.15 -3.14
CA ARG A 35 -5.91 -14.93 -3.59
C ARG A 35 -4.58 -14.33 -3.18
N LEU A 36 -4.57 -13.23 -2.41
CA LEU A 36 -3.32 -12.63 -1.94
C LEU A 36 -2.54 -13.62 -1.06
N GLY A 37 -3.24 -14.46 -0.27
CA GLY A 37 -2.66 -15.61 0.43
C GLY A 37 -1.64 -15.26 1.52
N VAL A 38 -1.34 -13.99 1.73
CA VAL A 38 -0.49 -13.49 2.81
C VAL A 38 -1.39 -13.06 3.96
N GLY A 39 -1.16 -13.58 5.17
CA GLY A 39 -1.98 -13.31 6.36
C GLY A 39 -1.90 -11.88 6.90
N PHE A 40 -1.55 -10.91 6.06
CA PHE A 40 -1.37 -9.50 6.39
C PHE A 40 -1.69 -8.61 5.18
N ASN A 41 -2.03 -7.35 5.45
CA ASN A 41 -2.31 -6.38 4.39
C ASN A 41 -1.00 -5.77 3.87
N LEU A 42 -0.94 -5.55 2.55
CA LEU A 42 0.18 -4.90 1.89
C LEU A 42 -0.17 -3.45 1.59
N LEU A 43 0.74 -2.52 1.90
CA LEU A 43 0.61 -1.13 1.51
C LEU A 43 1.19 -0.94 0.10
N GLY A 44 0.32 -0.69 -0.86
CA GLY A 44 0.71 -0.39 -2.24
C GLY A 44 1.35 0.99 -2.36
N ARG A 45 2.24 1.15 -3.35
CA ARG A 45 2.87 2.45 -3.64
C ARG A 45 1.90 3.46 -4.26
N LYS A 46 1.02 2.98 -5.14
CA LYS A 46 0.06 3.81 -5.88
C LYS A 46 -0.89 4.53 -4.90
N GLY A 47 -1.07 5.83 -5.07
CA GLY A 47 -1.91 6.69 -4.23
C GLY A 47 -1.24 7.12 -2.92
N ILE A 48 -0.49 6.23 -2.25
CA ILE A 48 0.21 6.57 -1.00
C ILE A 48 1.51 7.34 -1.27
N PHE A 49 2.38 6.83 -2.13
CA PHE A 49 3.70 7.43 -2.38
C PHE A 49 3.59 8.71 -3.22
N ASP A 50 2.45 8.90 -3.90
CA ASP A 50 2.11 10.14 -4.61
C ASP A 50 1.77 11.28 -3.62
N GLN A 51 1.45 10.94 -2.37
CA GLN A 51 0.97 11.85 -1.34
C GLN A 51 1.91 11.99 -0.14
N PHE A 52 2.90 11.11 -0.04
CA PHE A 52 3.88 11.08 1.05
C PHE A 52 5.26 10.71 0.51
N GLN A 53 6.28 11.37 1.05
CA GLN A 53 7.63 10.83 1.03
C GLN A 53 7.72 9.71 2.06
N VAL A 54 8.03 8.50 1.59
CA VAL A 54 8.13 7.30 2.43
C VAL A 54 9.59 6.87 2.55
N CYS A 55 10.09 6.74 3.78
CA CYS A 55 11.44 6.30 4.07
C CYS A 55 11.43 4.96 4.80
N PHE A 56 12.14 3.97 4.25
CA PHE A 56 12.40 2.69 4.90
C PHE A 56 13.82 2.72 5.49
N ASN A 57 13.90 2.66 6.81
CA ASN A 57 15.16 2.55 7.53
C ASN A 57 15.26 1.16 8.16
N ASP A 58 15.84 0.23 7.41
CA ASP A 58 15.95 -1.18 7.82
C ASP A 58 16.87 -1.37 9.02
N HIS A 59 17.92 -0.55 9.14
CA HIS A 59 18.83 -0.58 10.28
C HIS A 59 18.08 -0.36 11.62
N THR A 60 17.10 0.56 11.63
CA THR A 60 16.28 0.83 12.82
C THR A 60 14.90 0.16 12.77
N ARG A 61 14.58 -0.56 11.70
CA ARG A 61 13.27 -1.17 11.41
C ARG A 61 12.12 -0.16 11.50
N LYS A 62 12.33 1.05 10.98
CA LYS A 62 11.34 2.12 10.98
C LYS A 62 10.90 2.48 9.56
N VAL A 63 9.60 2.71 9.42
CA VAL A 63 9.02 3.32 8.22
C VAL A 63 8.46 4.68 8.62
N THR A 64 8.90 5.73 7.91
CA THR A 64 8.45 7.11 8.16
C THR A 64 7.67 7.60 6.97
N PHE A 65 6.54 8.26 7.24
CA PHE A 65 5.71 8.93 6.25
C PHE A 65 5.77 10.43 6.50
N GLN A 66 6.16 11.20 5.49
CA GLN A 66 6.20 12.65 5.54
C GLN A 66 5.28 13.19 4.43
N LYS A 67 4.32 14.04 4.79
CA LYS A 67 3.38 14.64 3.82
C LYS A 67 4.12 15.58 2.87
N ILE A 68 3.80 15.49 1.58
CA ILE A 68 4.26 16.41 0.51
C ILE A 68 3.15 17.41 0.21
#